data_AF-A0A9D9DPJ2-F1
#
_entry.id   AF-A0A9D9DPJ2-F1
#
_cell.length_a   1.000
_cell.length_b   1.000
_cell.length_c   1.000
_cell.angle_alpha   90.00
_cell.angle_beta   90.00
_cell.angle_gamma   90.00
#
_symmetry.space_group_name_H-M   'P 1'
#
loop_
_entity.id
_entity.type
_entity.pdbx_description
1 polymer ?
#
loop_
_entity_poly.entity_id
_entity_poly.type
_entity_poly.pdbx_seq_one_letter_code
_entity_poly.pdbx_strand_id
1 'polypeptide(L)'
;MVKKIMKSDTVRTVKKNLKQHMKKKLPEQKPDTFERSVQNDKSLETKNLKFKAYDVEFSPKDVEKMKKMSLEEENKYILELKRQGRYKVIKDSEDKS
;
A
#
# COMPACT_ATOMS: atom_id res chain seq x y z
N MET A 1 -59.23 -26.14 9.65
CA MET A 1 -58.52 -27.34 9.14
C MET A 1 -58.40 -27.25 7.63
N VAL A 2 -57.16 -27.21 7.13
CA VAL A 2 -56.81 -27.03 5.71
C VAL A 2 -56.86 -28.38 4.99
N LYS A 3 -57.48 -28.47 3.80
CA LYS A 3 -57.32 -29.60 2.88
C LYS A 3 -56.74 -29.15 1.54
N LYS A 4 -55.65 -29.84 1.17
CA LYS A 4 -54.67 -29.58 0.12
C LYS A 4 -55.27 -29.71 -1.29
N ILE A 5 -54.88 -28.82 -2.20
CA ILE A 5 -55.08 -28.98 -3.64
C ILE A 5 -53.87 -29.75 -4.20
N MET A 6 -54.11 -30.97 -4.70
CA MET A 6 -53.10 -31.77 -5.39
C MET A 6 -53.02 -31.33 -6.86
N LYS A 7 -51.81 -31.00 -7.31
CA LYS A 7 -51.48 -30.71 -8.71
C LYS A 7 -51.44 -32.02 -9.49
N SER A 8 -52.07 -32.09 -10.65
CA SER A 8 -51.88 -33.18 -11.60
C SER A 8 -51.10 -32.70 -12.81
N ASP A 9 -50.03 -33.44 -13.07
CA ASP A 9 -48.98 -33.19 -14.04
C ASP A 9 -49.48 -33.33 -15.47
N THR A 10 -49.41 -32.25 -16.25
CA THR A 10 -49.49 -32.35 -17.70
C THR A 10 -48.10 -32.73 -18.23
N VAL A 11 -47.92 -34.03 -18.43
CA VAL A 11 -46.79 -34.61 -19.15
C VAL A 11 -46.80 -34.05 -20.59
N ARG A 12 -45.92 -33.09 -20.87
CA ARG A 12 -45.53 -32.74 -22.24
C ARG A 12 -44.11 -33.21 -22.49
N THR A 13 -44.06 -34.42 -23.04
CA THR A 13 -42.94 -34.96 -23.81
C THR A 13 -42.46 -33.95 -24.85
N VAL A 14 -41.22 -33.49 -24.73
CA VAL A 14 -40.48 -32.93 -25.86
C VAL A 14 -39.09 -33.52 -25.84
N LYS A 15 -38.92 -34.61 -26.61
CA LYS A 15 -37.61 -35.08 -27.09
C LYS A 15 -36.92 -33.91 -27.78
N LYS A 16 -35.86 -33.35 -27.18
CA LYS A 16 -34.93 -32.44 -27.86
C LYS A 16 -33.53 -33.01 -27.79
N ASN A 17 -32.99 -33.25 -28.98
CA ASN A 17 -31.67 -33.74 -29.30
C ASN A 17 -30.59 -33.13 -28.41
N LEU A 18 -30.03 -33.92 -27.50
CA LEU A 18 -28.84 -33.53 -26.74
C LEU A 18 -27.65 -33.66 -27.69
N LYS A 19 -27.35 -32.59 -28.45
CA LYS A 19 -26.08 -32.49 -29.18
C LYS A 19 -24.97 -32.54 -28.13
N GLN A 20 -24.24 -33.66 -28.06
CA GLN A 20 -23.01 -33.76 -27.30
C GLN A 20 -22.03 -32.74 -27.88
N HIS A 21 -21.96 -31.56 -27.26
CA HIS A 21 -20.90 -30.60 -27.52
C HIS A 21 -19.60 -31.25 -27.05
N MET A 22 -18.81 -31.75 -27.99
CA MET A 22 -17.42 -32.09 -27.73
C MET A 22 -16.77 -30.81 -27.20
N LYS A 23 -16.39 -30.82 -25.92
CA LYS A 23 -15.64 -29.73 -25.29
C LYS A 23 -14.28 -29.68 -26.00
N LYS A 24 -14.17 -28.83 -27.01
CA LYS A 24 -12.86 -28.50 -27.60
C LYS A 24 -12.03 -27.95 -26.44
N LYS A 25 -10.94 -28.64 -26.10
CA LYS A 25 -10.02 -28.17 -25.06
C LYS A 25 -9.49 -26.82 -25.54
N LEU A 26 -9.59 -25.81 -24.68
CA LEU A 26 -8.99 -24.51 -24.92
C LEU A 26 -7.47 -24.71 -25.12
N PRO A 27 -6.83 -23.97 -26.04
CA PRO A 27 -5.38 -24.03 -26.17
C PRO A 27 -4.77 -23.65 -24.81
N GLU A 28 -3.77 -24.42 -24.36
CA GLU A 28 -3.06 -24.14 -23.12
C GLU A 28 -2.48 -22.72 -23.20
N GLN A 29 -3.07 -21.82 -22.42
CA GLN A 29 -2.54 -20.48 -22.23
C GLN A 29 -1.23 -20.64 -21.47
N LYS A 30 -0.11 -20.33 -22.13
CA LYS A 30 1.19 -20.25 -21.46
C LYS A 30 1.04 -19.26 -20.30
N PRO A 31 1.59 -19.54 -19.10
CA PRO A 31 1.61 -18.57 -18.03
C PRO A 31 2.32 -17.32 -18.57
N ASP A 32 1.75 -16.15 -18.26
CA ASP A 32 2.35 -14.87 -18.57
C ASP A 32 3.68 -14.77 -17.81
N THR A 33 4.75 -15.25 -18.45
CA THR A 33 6.09 -15.01 -17.96
C THR A 33 6.34 -13.56 -18.26
N PHE A 34 6.31 -12.74 -17.21
CA PHE A 34 6.88 -11.40 -17.19
C PHE A 34 8.34 -11.50 -17.69
N GLU A 35 8.53 -11.47 -19.01
CA GLU A 35 9.78 -11.04 -19.58
C GLU A 35 9.94 -9.61 -19.13
N ARG A 36 10.65 -9.43 -18.01
CA ARG A 36 11.10 -8.13 -17.56
C ARG A 36 11.91 -7.56 -18.71
N SER A 37 11.32 -6.62 -19.44
CA SER A 37 12.10 -5.62 -20.16
C SER A 37 12.94 -4.92 -19.08
N VAL A 38 14.19 -5.37 -18.93
CA VAL A 38 15.22 -4.63 -18.20
C VAL A 38 15.61 -3.46 -19.10
N GLN A 39 14.67 -2.55 -19.33
CA GLN A 39 15.01 -1.21 -19.76
C GLN A 39 15.67 -0.55 -18.54
N ASN A 40 16.98 -0.34 -18.69
CA ASN A 40 17.89 0.22 -17.71
C ASN A 40 17.62 1.70 -17.42
N ASP A 41 16.39 2.07 -17.09
CA ASP A 41 16.01 3.46 -16.77
C ASP A 41 16.05 3.76 -15.26
N LYS A 42 16.67 2.88 -14.46
CA LYS A 42 16.87 3.11 -13.01
C LYS A 42 18.17 3.84 -12.65
N SER A 43 18.89 4.38 -13.64
CA SER A 43 20.23 4.96 -13.46
C SER A 43 20.24 6.49 -13.29
N LEU A 44 19.13 7.20 -13.53
CA LEU A 44 19.16 8.67 -13.58
C LEU A 44 18.52 9.41 -12.39
N GLU A 45 17.46 8.88 -11.76
CA GLU A 45 16.70 9.69 -10.79
C GLU A 45 17.33 9.80 -9.39
N THR A 46 18.16 8.84 -8.98
CA THR A 46 18.73 8.83 -7.61
C THR A 46 20.09 9.53 -7.49
N LYS A 47 20.75 9.87 -8.60
CA LYS A 47 22.09 10.49 -8.59
C LYS A 47 22.11 11.93 -8.08
N ASN A 48 20.94 12.58 -8.01
CA ASN A 48 20.81 13.96 -7.51
C ASN A 48 20.30 14.04 -6.07
N LEU A 49 20.10 12.90 -5.38
CA LEU A 49 19.61 12.89 -4.01
C LEU A 49 20.76 13.27 -3.06
N LYS A 50 20.77 14.52 -2.61
CA LYS A 50 21.71 14.99 -1.58
C LYS A 50 21.03 14.89 -0.21
N PHE A 51 21.56 14.03 0.65
CA PHE A 51 21.14 13.96 2.04
C PHE A 51 21.70 15.17 2.78
N LYS A 52 20.82 15.96 3.41
CA LYS A 52 21.20 17.04 4.31
C LYS A 52 20.85 16.63 5.72
N ALA A 53 21.86 16.54 6.58
CA ALA A 53 21.68 16.47 8.03
C ALA A 53 21.75 17.87 8.61
N TYR A 54 21.04 18.08 9.71
CA TYR A 54 21.06 19.34 10.44
C TYR A 54 21.09 19.02 11.92
N ASP A 55 21.98 19.70 12.63
CA ASP A 55 21.97 19.64 14.08
C ASP A 55 20.82 20.51 14.61
N VAL A 56 20.04 19.92 15.50
CA VAL A 56 18.86 20.55 16.08
C VAL A 56 19.04 20.63 17.59
N GLU A 57 18.98 21.85 18.11
CA GLU A 57 19.02 22.13 19.53
C GLU A 57 17.61 22.39 20.06
N PHE A 58 17.21 21.62 21.07
CA PHE A 58 15.94 21.78 21.78
C PHE A 58 16.15 22.54 23.10
N SER A 59 15.09 23.20 23.58
CA SER A 59 15.12 23.81 24.91
C SER A 59 15.32 22.74 26.00
N PRO A 60 16.10 23.02 27.06
CA PRO A 60 16.30 22.08 28.16
C PRO A 60 14.99 21.57 28.79
N LYS A 61 13.98 22.45 28.89
CA LYS A 61 12.65 22.09 29.40
C LYS A 61 11.95 21.06 28.53
N ASP A 62 12.11 21.16 27.22
CA ASP A 62 11.50 20.25 26.26
C ASP A 62 12.23 18.89 26.28
N VAL A 63 13.55 18.88 26.46
CA VAL A 63 14.36 17.66 26.64
C VAL A 63 13.97 16.90 27.91
N GLU A 64 13.83 17.60 29.05
CA GLU A 64 13.37 16.97 30.30
C GLU A 64 11.98 16.38 30.19
N LYS A 65 11.11 17.02 29.41
CA LYS A 65 9.75 16.54 29.15
C LYS A 65 9.78 15.27 28.30
N MET A 66 10.58 15.25 27.23
CA MET A 66 10.75 14.09 26.34
C MET A 66 11.33 12.88 27.06
N LYS A 67 12.29 13.09 27.98
CA LYS A 67 12.91 12.00 28.76
C LYS A 67 11.92 11.17 29.60
N LYS A 68 10.76 11.74 29.91
CA LYS A 68 9.70 11.08 30.71
C LYS A 68 8.63 10.41 29.85
N MET A 69 8.67 10.57 28.53
CA MET A 69 7.69 10.04 27.58
C MET A 69 8.10 8.67 27.06
N SER A 70 7.12 7.95 26.52
CA SER A 70 7.39 6.79 25.65
C SER A 70 7.90 7.25 24.27
N LEU A 71 8.50 6.32 23.53
CA LEU A 71 9.10 6.59 22.22
C LEU A 71 8.07 7.08 21.17
N GLU A 72 6.82 6.61 21.27
CA GLU A 72 5.73 7.07 20.40
C GLU A 72 5.27 8.49 20.74
N GLU A 73 5.19 8.81 22.03
CA GLU A 73 4.82 10.13 22.51
C GLU A 73 5.91 11.16 22.23
N GLU A 74 7.17 10.77 22.40
CA GLU A 74 8.34 11.57 22.05
C GLU A 74 8.31 11.98 20.57
N ASN A 75 8.08 11.03 19.66
CA ASN A 75 7.99 11.31 18.23
C ASN A 75 6.84 12.29 17.90
N LYS A 76 5.67 12.11 18.53
CA LYS A 76 4.55 13.04 18.37
C LYS A 76 4.90 14.43 18.91
N TYR A 77 5.58 14.50 20.04
CA TYR A 77 5.99 15.76 20.66
C TYR A 77 7.04 16.51 19.82
N ILE A 78 8.02 15.80 19.25
CA ILE A 78 9.00 16.38 18.33
C ILE A 78 8.31 16.98 17.11
N LEU A 79 7.31 16.31 16.53
CA LEU A 79 6.51 16.84 15.42
C LEU A 79 5.77 18.12 15.82
N GLU A 80 5.24 18.18 17.04
CA GLU A 80 4.56 19.35 17.56
C GLU A 80 5.54 20.53 17.76
N LEU A 81 6.70 20.28 18.38
CA LEU A 81 7.77 21.27 18.53
C LEU A 81 8.24 21.79 17.16
N LYS A 82 8.30 20.91 16.17
CA LYS A 82 8.64 21.28 14.79
C LYS A 82 7.61 22.23 14.20
N ARG A 83 6.32 21.91 14.36
CA ARG A 83 5.21 22.76 13.89
C ARG A 83 5.21 24.13 14.56
N GLN A 84 5.58 24.19 15.84
CA GLN A 84 5.65 25.43 16.63
C GLN A 84 6.96 26.21 16.40
N GLY A 85 7.94 25.66 15.67
CA GLY A 85 9.25 26.30 15.47
C GLY A 85 10.06 26.45 16.76
N ARG A 86 9.81 25.62 17.78
CA ARG A 86 10.44 25.72 19.11
C ARG A 86 11.74 24.92 19.21
N TYR A 87 12.55 24.99 18.17
CA TYR A 87 13.85 24.36 18.07
C TYR A 87 14.79 25.27 17.27
N LYS A 88 16.09 25.21 17.55
CA LYS A 88 17.09 25.91 16.76
C LYS A 88 17.75 24.92 15.84
N VAL A 89 17.78 25.25 14.56
CA VAL A 89 18.62 24.53 13.59
C VAL A 89 19.99 25.18 13.64
N ILE A 90 20.98 24.43 14.12
CA ILE A 90 22.38 24.81 13.97
C ILE A 90 22.71 24.49 12.53
N LYS A 91 22.72 25.53 11.70
CA LYS A 91 23.32 25.41 10.38
C LYS A 91 24.81 25.45 10.63
N ASP A 92 25.50 24.39 10.24
CA ASP A 92 26.92 24.55 9.94
C ASP A 92 27.01 25.70 8.95
N SER A 93 27.59 26.81 9.41
CA SER A 93 28.00 27.86 8.50
C SER A 93 28.90 27.16 7.49
N GLU A 94 28.49 27.16 6.22
CA GLU A 94 29.38 26.92 5.09
C GLU A 94 30.42 28.05 5.07
N ASP A 95 31.25 28.13 6.12
CA ASP A 95 32.38 29.02 6.23
C ASP A 95 33.64 28.16 6.24
N LYS A 96 34.18 28.07 5.02
CA LYS A 96 35.59 27.92 4.67
C LYS A 96 36.17 26.51 4.71
N SER A 97 36.21 25.89 3.54
CA SER A 97 37.44 25.31 2.97
C SER A 97 37.37 25.36 1.45
#